data_AF-A0A6G5RHB5-F1
#
_entry.id   AF-A0A6G5RHB5-F1
#
_cell.length_a   1.000
_cell.length_b   1.000
_cell.length_c   1.000
_cell.angle_alpha   90.00
_cell.angle_beta   90.00
_cell.angle_gamma   90.00
#
_symmetry.space_group_name_H-M   'P 1'
#
loop_
_entity.id
_entity.type
_entity.pdbx_description
1 polymer ?
#
loop_
_entity_poly.entity_id
_entity_poly.type
_entity_poly.pdbx_seq_one_letter_code
_entity_poly.pdbx_strand_id
1 'polypeptide(L)'
;MLSVGCTAGSSDDTARPEASCAYVVDHDGRTYLGRDETGIPVGKPLGGATRAACDDTPGDGDAGEGPALMTAFTVRGVDPGVAIAVAEDPGEYRLVVADTVRELPPELKKLTDRF
;
A
#
# COMPACT_ATOMS: atom_id res chain seq x y z
N MET A 1 31.61 38.66 13.75
CA MET A 1 31.61 37.52 12.81
C MET A 1 30.22 37.39 12.24
N LEU A 2 30.08 37.43 10.91
CA LEU A 2 28.84 37.13 10.21
C LEU A 2 28.63 35.61 10.20
N SER A 3 27.44 35.15 10.56
CA SER A 3 26.87 33.92 9.99
C SER A 3 25.39 34.17 9.72
N VAL A 4 25.08 34.27 8.43
CA VAL A 4 23.75 34.24 7.82
C VAL A 4 23.24 32.80 7.84
N GLY A 5 21.94 32.63 8.04
CA GLY A 5 21.27 31.33 7.87
C GLY A 5 19.76 31.40 8.10
N CYS A 6 19.09 32.35 7.46
CA CYS A 6 17.63 32.40 7.37
C CYS A 6 17.12 31.28 6.45
N THR A 7 16.16 30.48 6.89
CA THR A 7 14.79 30.44 6.33
C THR A 7 14.07 29.20 6.85
N ALA A 8 13.02 29.43 7.64
CA ALA A 8 11.91 28.48 7.73
C ALA A 8 11.20 28.55 6.37
N GLY A 9 11.69 27.77 5.41
CA GLY A 9 11.08 27.59 4.10
C GLY A 9 10.15 26.39 4.17
N SER A 10 8.86 26.66 4.41
CA SER A 10 7.79 25.69 4.21
C SER A 10 7.86 25.15 2.78
N SER A 11 8.01 23.84 2.62
CA SER A 11 7.37 23.07 1.55
C SER A 11 7.19 21.63 2.05
N ASP A 12 5.91 21.31 2.25
CA ASP A 12 5.31 20.00 2.48
C ASP A 12 5.57 19.29 3.81
N ASP A 13 4.66 19.58 4.74
CA ASP A 13 4.02 18.61 5.63
C ASP A 13 3.76 17.26 4.92
N THR A 14 4.73 16.35 4.94
CA THR A 14 4.47 14.94 5.29
C THR A 14 5.78 14.29 5.66
N ALA A 15 6.28 14.58 6.87
CA ALA A 15 7.06 13.59 7.58
C ALA A 15 6.13 12.39 7.81
N ARG A 16 6.03 11.51 6.81
CA ARG A 16 5.34 10.23 6.98
C ARG A 16 6.05 9.54 8.14
N PRO A 17 5.34 9.12 9.20
CA PRO A 17 5.96 8.40 10.29
C PRO A 17 6.75 7.24 9.71
N GLU A 18 8.00 7.07 10.17
CA GLU A 18 8.85 5.91 9.91
C GLU A 18 7.97 4.67 10.07
N ALA A 19 7.58 4.08 8.94
CA ALA A 19 6.49 3.13 8.90
C ALA A 19 6.98 1.82 9.51
N SER A 20 6.61 1.56 10.77
CA SER A 20 6.57 0.19 11.28
C SER A 20 5.73 -0.62 10.29
N CYS A 21 6.38 -1.55 9.61
CA CYS A 21 6.21 -1.91 8.20
C CYS A 21 4.88 -2.60 7.82
N ALA A 22 3.76 -1.90 8.02
CA ALA A 22 2.51 -2.31 7.41
C ALA A 22 2.65 -2.20 5.88
N TYR A 23 2.25 -3.23 5.13
CA TYR A 23 2.22 -3.16 3.66
C TYR A 23 1.14 -2.16 3.24
N VAL A 24 1.51 -0.91 2.96
CA VAL A 24 0.58 0.15 2.59
C VAL A 24 0.67 0.45 1.10
N VAL A 25 -0.47 0.46 0.42
CA VAL A 25 -0.60 0.76 -1.01
C VAL A 25 -1.55 1.91 -1.24
N ASP A 26 -1.12 2.90 -2.01
CA ASP A 26 -1.95 3.99 -2.50
C ASP A 26 -2.44 3.70 -3.93
N HIS A 27 -3.75 3.80 -4.16
CA HIS A 27 -4.39 3.68 -5.48
C HIS A 27 -5.59 4.61 -5.58
N ASP A 28 -5.66 5.41 -6.65
CA ASP A 28 -6.77 6.36 -6.91
C ASP A 28 -7.10 7.28 -5.72
N GLY A 29 -6.05 7.77 -5.04
CA GLY A 29 -6.19 8.65 -3.86
C GLY A 29 -6.70 7.95 -2.60
N ARG A 30 -6.73 6.62 -2.58
CA ARG A 30 -7.13 5.79 -1.43
C ARG A 30 -5.97 4.96 -0.94
N THR A 31 -5.92 4.77 0.36
CA THR A 31 -4.91 3.95 1.04
C THR A 31 -5.50 2.57 1.35
N TYR A 32 -4.74 1.54 1.00
CA TYR A 32 -5.06 0.14 1.23
C TYR A 32 -3.98 -0.51 2.07
N LEU A 33 -4.39 -1.44 2.92
CA LEU A 33 -3.54 -2.23 3.79
C LEU A 33 -3.45 -3.66 3.25
N GLY A 34 -2.22 -4.13 3.10
CA GLY A 34 -1.93 -5.48 2.66
C GLY A 34 -2.35 -6.51 3.67
N ARG A 35 -2.65 -7.68 3.11
CA ARG A 35 -3.01 -8.87 3.84
C ARG A 35 -2.24 -10.07 3.29
N ASP A 36 -2.08 -11.09 4.11
CA ASP A 36 -1.31 -12.29 3.76
C ASP A 36 -2.13 -13.30 2.93
N GLU A 37 -3.37 -12.97 2.56
CA GLU A 37 -4.19 -13.90 1.78
C GLU A 37 -3.68 -14.05 0.34
N THR A 38 -3.69 -15.29 -0.14
CA THR A 38 -3.28 -15.68 -1.49
C THR A 38 -4.44 -16.38 -2.21
N GLY A 39 -4.36 -16.49 -3.54
CA GLY A 39 -5.40 -17.18 -4.33
C GLY A 39 -6.68 -16.37 -4.53
N ILE A 40 -6.58 -15.05 -4.51
CA ILE A 40 -7.70 -14.13 -4.68
C ILE A 40 -8.22 -14.19 -6.12
N PRO A 41 -9.55 -14.18 -6.36
CA PRO A 41 -10.08 -14.16 -7.71
C PRO A 41 -9.86 -12.80 -8.37
N VAL A 42 -8.75 -12.67 -9.10
CA VAL A 42 -8.38 -11.43 -9.82
C VAL A 42 -9.26 -11.22 -11.06
N GLY A 43 -9.65 -9.98 -11.28
CA GLY A 43 -10.42 -9.51 -12.43
C GLY A 43 -9.61 -8.60 -13.35
N LYS A 44 -10.21 -7.47 -13.74
CA LYS A 44 -9.63 -6.54 -14.73
C LYS A 44 -8.58 -5.62 -14.08
N PRO A 45 -7.59 -5.15 -14.84
CA PRO A 45 -6.66 -4.12 -14.37
C PRO A 45 -7.41 -2.80 -14.15
N LEU A 46 -7.05 -2.10 -13.07
CA LEU A 46 -7.57 -0.80 -12.65
C LEU A 46 -6.57 0.34 -12.92
N GLY A 47 -5.28 0.03 -13.05
CA GLY A 47 -4.23 1.00 -13.34
C GLY A 47 -3.05 0.88 -12.39
N GLY A 48 -2.23 1.92 -12.32
CA GLY A 48 -1.08 1.96 -11.41
C GLY A 48 -1.48 2.12 -9.95
N ALA A 49 -0.71 1.49 -9.07
CA ALA A 49 -0.73 1.70 -7.63
C ALA A 49 0.71 1.84 -7.12
N THR A 50 0.87 2.41 -5.92
CA THR A 50 2.19 2.69 -5.35
C THR A 50 2.26 2.18 -3.94
N ARG A 51 3.25 1.34 -3.63
CA ARG A 51 3.56 0.98 -2.25
C ARG A 51 4.37 2.10 -1.61
N ALA A 52 4.07 2.44 -0.36
CA ALA A 52 4.96 3.27 0.43
C ALA A 52 6.31 2.56 0.63
N ALA A 53 7.39 3.33 0.74
CA ALA A 53 8.67 2.77 1.13
C ALA A 53 8.56 2.17 2.54
N CYS A 54 9.18 1.01 2.75
CA CYS A 54 9.40 0.48 4.08
C CYS A 54 10.90 0.53 4.40
N ASP A 55 11.26 1.29 5.43
CA ASP A 55 12.60 1.27 5.99
C ASP A 55 12.58 0.44 7.27
N ASP A 56 12.74 -0.87 7.11
CA ASP A 56 12.79 -1.82 8.23
C ASP A 56 14.10 -1.75 9.03
N THR A 57 15.12 -1.05 8.52
CA THR A 57 16.41 -0.92 9.21
C THR A 57 16.97 0.51 9.10
N PRO A 58 16.45 1.45 9.92
CA PRO A 58 16.98 2.81 9.92
C PRO A 58 18.47 2.79 10.27
N GLY A 59 19.30 3.22 9.31
CA GLY A 59 20.74 3.42 9.48
C GLY A 59 21.68 2.33 8.96
N ASP A 60 21.18 1.27 8.30
CA ASP A 60 22.06 0.20 7.77
C ASP A 60 22.70 0.52 6.41
N GLY A 61 22.38 1.67 5.81
CA GLY A 61 22.97 2.09 4.52
C GLY A 61 22.46 1.31 3.31
N ASP A 62 21.74 0.21 3.51
CA ASP A 62 20.77 -0.30 2.55
C ASP A 62 19.60 0.68 2.52
N ALA A 63 19.30 1.22 1.34
CA ALA A 63 18.02 1.87 1.14
C ALA A 63 16.97 0.78 1.36
N GLY A 64 16.20 0.86 2.44
CA GLY A 64 15.05 -0.01 2.66
C GLY A 64 14.19 -0.13 1.39
N GLU A 65 13.31 -1.12 1.36
CA GLU A 65 12.47 -1.39 0.20
C GLU A 65 11.74 -0.10 -0.24
N GLY A 66 12.22 0.48 -1.34
CA GLY A 66 11.80 1.79 -1.82
C GLY A 66 10.33 1.79 -2.27
N PRO A 67 9.78 2.96 -2.62
CA PRO A 67 8.42 3.01 -3.15
C PRO A 67 8.35 2.19 -4.44
N ALA A 68 7.43 1.23 -4.50
CA ALA A 68 7.28 0.31 -5.62
C ALA A 68 6.05 0.66 -6.45
N LEU A 69 6.23 0.70 -7.77
CA LEU A 69 5.12 0.81 -8.73
C LEU A 69 4.57 -0.58 -9.03
N MET A 70 3.26 -0.71 -8.97
CA MET A 70 2.55 -1.97 -9.15
C MET A 70 1.29 -1.74 -9.99
N THR A 71 0.69 -2.81 -10.48
CA THR A 71 -0.62 -2.75 -11.13
C THR A 71 -1.70 -3.16 -10.15
N ALA A 72 -2.74 -2.34 -10.03
CA ALA A 72 -3.96 -2.67 -9.31
C ALA A 72 -4.95 -3.40 -10.22
N PHE A 73 -5.72 -4.31 -9.64
CA PHE A 73 -6.73 -5.12 -10.30
C PHE A 73 -7.98 -5.23 -9.42
N THR A 74 -9.15 -5.38 -10.05
CA THR A 74 -10.38 -5.69 -9.33
C THR A 74 -10.30 -7.07 -8.68
N VAL A 75 -10.88 -7.25 -7.50
CA VAL A 75 -11.22 -8.57 -6.98
C VAL A 75 -12.65 -8.92 -7.40
N ARG A 76 -12.88 -10.12 -7.94
CA ARG A 76 -14.23 -10.50 -8.43
C ARG A 76 -15.23 -10.57 -7.28
N GLY A 77 -16.37 -9.92 -7.46
CA GLY A 77 -17.44 -9.83 -6.44
C GLY A 77 -17.28 -8.60 -5.55
N VAL A 78 -16.05 -8.13 -5.34
CA VAL A 78 -15.75 -7.09 -4.34
C VAL A 78 -15.65 -5.72 -4.98
N ASP A 79 -16.21 -4.72 -4.31
CA ASP A 79 -16.08 -3.32 -4.72
C ASP A 79 -14.60 -2.86 -4.62
N PRO A 80 -14.03 -2.22 -5.65
CA PRO A 80 -12.65 -1.73 -5.61
C PRO A 80 -12.37 -0.72 -4.50
N GLY A 81 -13.37 0.02 -4.01
CA GLY A 81 -13.24 0.88 -2.84
C GLY A 81 -13.18 0.12 -1.52
N VAL A 82 -13.43 -1.18 -1.53
CA VAL A 82 -13.29 -2.05 -0.37
C VAL A 82 -11.99 -2.85 -0.43
N ALA A 83 -11.71 -3.49 -1.57
CA ALA A 83 -10.46 -4.22 -1.76
C ALA A 83 -10.08 -4.32 -3.23
N ILE A 84 -8.77 -4.37 -3.46
CA ILE A 84 -8.16 -4.57 -4.76
C ILE A 84 -7.06 -5.64 -4.63
N ALA A 85 -6.71 -6.24 -5.77
CA ALA A 85 -5.50 -7.04 -5.86
C ALA A 85 -4.39 -6.18 -6.45
N VAL A 86 -3.16 -6.37 -5.98
CA VAL A 86 -1.98 -5.67 -6.53
C VAL A 86 -0.93 -6.68 -6.94
N ALA A 87 -0.21 -6.36 -8.01
CA ALA A 87 0.90 -7.17 -8.49
C ALA A 87 2.07 -6.26 -8.85
N GLU A 88 3.22 -6.52 -8.23
CA GLU A 88 4.51 -5.94 -8.63
C GLU A 88 5.03 -6.69 -9.86
N ASP A 89 4.95 -8.03 -9.82
CA ASP A 89 5.26 -8.91 -10.94
C ASP A 89 4.01 -9.62 -11.49
N PRO A 90 3.92 -9.83 -12.82
CA PRO A 90 2.79 -10.54 -13.42
C PRO A 90 2.66 -11.98 -12.89
N GLY A 91 1.55 -12.28 -12.22
CA GLY A 91 1.24 -13.63 -11.73
C GLY A 91 1.28 -13.78 -10.20
N GLU A 92 1.90 -12.84 -9.49
CA GLU A 92 1.88 -12.79 -8.04
C GLU A 92 0.97 -11.65 -7.57
N TYR A 93 -0.19 -12.02 -7.00
CA TYR A 93 -1.21 -11.07 -6.59
C TYR A 93 -1.36 -11.08 -5.08
N ARG A 94 -1.31 -9.89 -4.48
CA ARG A 94 -1.57 -9.67 -3.05
C ARG A 94 -2.90 -8.96 -2.85
N LEU A 95 -3.67 -9.36 -1.84
CA LEU A 95 -4.89 -8.65 -1.44
C LEU A 95 -4.50 -7.41 -0.65
N VAL A 96 -5.10 -6.27 -1.00
CA VAL A 96 -5.07 -5.08 -0.15
C VAL A 96 -6.49 -4.59 0.08
N VAL A 97 -6.78 -4.17 1.29
CA VAL A 97 -8.12 -3.75 1.74
C VAL A 97 -8.06 -2.30 2.16
N ALA A 98 -9.03 -1.49 1.76
CA ALA A 98 -9.05 -0.07 2.08
C ALA A 98 -8.99 0.13 3.62
N ASP A 99 -8.16 1.07 4.07
CA ASP A 99 -7.93 1.35 5.49
C ASP A 99 -9.23 1.77 6.22
N THR A 100 -10.16 2.39 5.50
CA THR A 100 -11.51 2.76 5.96
C THR A 100 -12.41 1.57 6.27
N VAL A 101 -12.10 0.38 5.75
CA VAL A 101 -12.89 -0.84 5.95
C VAL A 101 -12.48 -1.49 7.27
N ARG A 102 -13.30 -1.26 8.30
CA ARG A 102 -13.11 -1.87 9.62
C ARG A 102 -13.60 -3.30 9.71
N GLU A 103 -14.60 -3.65 8.91
CA GLU A 103 -15.18 -4.98 8.88
C GLU A 103 -15.22 -5.50 7.45
N LEU A 104 -14.60 -6.65 7.23
CA LEU A 104 -14.54 -7.26 5.90
C LEU A 104 -15.94 -7.68 5.45
N PRO A 105 -16.32 -7.41 4.18
CA PRO A 105 -17.53 -7.96 3.61
C PRO A 105 -17.52 -9.49 3.72
N PRO A 106 -18.70 -10.13 3.79
CA PRO A 106 -18.80 -11.59 3.85
C PRO A 106 -18.14 -12.29 2.65
N GLU A 107 -17.98 -11.59 1.52
CA GLU A 107 -17.26 -12.09 0.36
C GLU A 107 -15.75 -12.23 0.59
N LEU A 108 -15.15 -11.30 1.35
CA LEU A 108 -13.75 -11.38 1.75
C LEU A 108 -13.55 -12.29 2.97
N LYS A 109 -14.51 -12.33 3.91
CA LYS A 109 -14.47 -13.28 5.06
C LYS A 109 -14.33 -14.73 4.58
N LYS A 110 -15.00 -15.10 3.49
CA LYS A 110 -14.87 -16.44 2.88
C LYS A 110 -13.47 -16.75 2.33
N LEU A 111 -12.69 -15.73 1.97
CA LEU A 111 -11.30 -15.90 1.52
C LEU A 111 -10.34 -16.05 2.70
N THR A 112 -10.66 -15.40 3.84
CA THR A 112 -9.87 -15.47 5.09
C THR A 112 -10.17 -16.71 5.91
N ASP A 113 -11.43 -17.17 5.99
CA ASP A 113 -11.86 -18.36 6.75
C ASP A 113 -11.42 -19.71 6.14
N ARG A 114 -10.68 -19.70 5.03
CA ARG A 114 -10.20 -20.92 4.35
C ARG A 114 -8.89 -21.47 4.96
N PHE A 115 -8.31 -20.80 5.94
CA PHE A 115 -7.05 -21.18 6.59
C PHE A 115 -7.22 -21.46 8.08
#